data_AF-Q6AHV2-F1
#
_entry.id   AF-Q6AHV2-F1
#
_cell.length_a   1.000
_cell.length_b   1.000
_cell.length_c   1.000
_cell.angle_alpha   90.00
_cell.angle_beta   90.00
_cell.angle_gamma   90.00
#
_symmetry.space_group_name_H-M   'P 1'
#
loop_
_entity.id
_entity.type
_entity.pdbx_description
1 polymer ?
#
loop_
_entity_poly.entity_id
_entity_poly.type
_entity_poly.pdbx_seq_one_letter_code
_entity_poly.pdbx_strand_id
1 'polypeptide(L)'
;MKSKEAPLNQKGIPTAPFVDKIEDYVTSQEQVEPTLRQFQKLIAKYRFMEISFQRHTAGLLEKIPEMDKTLQMLRFLESKKENKEPFETYFELDDTLYAKAVIPPTNKADIWLGVKANVMIEYPIPEAIEFLLSKLASAKESLKQYEEDLEFVRENITTLEVNIARIYNWVYLIYNIKKKANMNNRM
;
A
#
# COMPACT_ATOMS: atom_id res chain seq x y z
N MET A 1 -35.25 0.78 -4.05
CA MET A 1 -34.03 1.48 -4.52
C MET A 1 -33.05 0.42 -5.03
N LYS A 2 -32.82 0.32 -6.34
CA LYS A 2 -31.79 -0.58 -6.87
C LYS A 2 -30.43 0.02 -6.51
N SER A 3 -29.71 -0.61 -5.60
CA SER A 3 -28.28 -0.36 -5.38
C SER A 3 -27.55 -0.62 -6.70
N LYS A 4 -27.24 0.43 -7.45
CA LYS A 4 -26.18 0.32 -8.46
C LYS A 4 -24.92 -0.01 -7.68
N GLU A 5 -24.46 -1.25 -7.78
CA GLU A 5 -23.19 -1.69 -7.21
C GLU A 5 -22.12 -0.71 -7.70
N ALA A 6 -21.45 -0.08 -6.75
CA ALA A 6 -20.38 0.85 -7.08
C ALA A 6 -19.30 0.05 -7.84
N PRO A 7 -18.73 0.60 -8.93
CA PRO A 7 -17.70 -0.10 -9.68
C PRO A 7 -16.58 -0.52 -8.72
N LEU A 8 -16.15 -1.78 -8.81
CA LEU A 8 -15.09 -2.32 -7.98
C LEU A 8 -13.77 -2.13 -8.72
N ASN A 9 -12.69 -1.76 -8.02
CA ASN A 9 -11.35 -1.93 -8.59
C ASN A 9 -11.05 -3.44 -8.77
N GLN A 10 -10.01 -3.80 -9.52
CA GLN A 10 -9.62 -5.19 -9.84
C GLN A 10 -9.55 -6.12 -8.61
N LYS A 11 -9.38 -5.56 -7.40
CA LYS A 11 -9.33 -6.29 -6.12
C LYS A 11 -10.60 -6.23 -5.26
N GLY A 12 -11.72 -5.76 -5.81
CA GLY A 12 -12.99 -5.71 -5.06
C GLY A 12 -13.09 -4.58 -4.04
N ILE A 13 -12.23 -3.55 -4.14
CA ILE A 13 -12.38 -2.33 -3.35
C ILE A 13 -13.53 -1.52 -3.94
N PRO A 14 -14.61 -1.24 -3.19
CA PRO A 14 -15.72 -0.46 -3.70
C PRO A 14 -15.24 0.95 -4.07
N THR A 15 -15.60 1.44 -5.24
CA THR A 15 -15.39 2.85 -5.61
C THR A 15 -16.35 3.71 -4.80
N ALA A 16 -15.86 4.86 -4.32
CA ALA A 16 -16.69 5.84 -3.66
C ALA A 16 -17.65 6.45 -4.69
N PRO A 17 -18.96 6.53 -4.40
CA PRO A 17 -19.88 7.16 -5.33
C PRO A 17 -19.56 8.66 -5.43
N PHE A 18 -19.27 9.14 -6.64
CA PHE A 18 -19.28 10.56 -6.93
C PHE A 18 -20.73 11.03 -7.02
N VAL A 19 -21.10 12.04 -6.22
CA VAL A 19 -22.46 12.59 -6.22
C VAL A 19 -22.47 13.81 -7.13
N ASP A 20 -22.90 13.62 -8.38
CA ASP A 20 -23.01 14.68 -9.39
C ASP A 20 -24.04 15.75 -8.99
N LYS A 21 -25.22 15.31 -8.54
CA LYS A 21 -26.28 16.17 -8.02
C LYS A 21 -26.60 15.80 -6.58
N ILE A 22 -26.38 16.76 -5.69
CA ILE A 22 -26.61 16.61 -4.25
C ILE A 22 -28.11 16.40 -3.98
N GLU A 23 -28.96 17.04 -4.79
CA GLU A 23 -30.42 16.98 -4.74
C GLU A 23 -30.99 15.57 -4.98
N ASP A 24 -30.26 14.73 -5.72
CA ASP A 24 -30.64 13.34 -5.99
C ASP A 24 -30.35 12.41 -4.79
N TYR A 25 -29.53 12.86 -3.83
CA TYR A 25 -29.13 12.10 -2.65
C TYR A 25 -29.72 12.65 -1.34
N VAL A 26 -29.95 13.96 -1.28
CA VAL A 26 -30.48 14.64 -0.10
C VAL A 26 -31.59 15.57 -0.56
N THR A 27 -32.84 15.09 -0.43
CA THR A 27 -34.02 15.86 -0.84
C THR A 27 -34.64 16.63 0.32
N SER A 28 -34.32 16.25 1.57
CA SER A 28 -34.80 16.90 2.78
C SER A 28 -33.69 17.11 3.82
N GLN A 29 -33.88 18.09 4.70
CA GLN A 29 -32.92 18.43 5.76
C GLN A 29 -32.70 17.27 6.76
N GLU A 30 -33.67 16.35 6.88
CA GLU A 30 -33.60 15.16 7.74
C GLU A 30 -32.66 14.08 7.16
N GLN A 31 -32.43 14.06 5.84
CA GLN A 31 -31.56 13.09 5.17
C GLN A 31 -30.09 13.50 5.15
N VAL A 32 -29.79 14.77 5.48
CA VAL A 32 -28.42 15.33 5.53
C VAL A 32 -27.55 14.55 6.53
N GLU A 33 -27.98 14.49 7.78
CA GLU A 33 -27.23 13.87 8.88
C GLU A 33 -26.94 12.38 8.65
N PRO A 34 -27.92 11.54 8.27
CA PRO A 34 -27.67 10.14 7.90
C PRO A 34 -26.65 9.99 6.76
N THR A 35 -26.74 10.83 5.72
CA THR A 35 -25.85 10.78 4.55
C THR A 35 -24.42 11.16 4.92
N LEU A 36 -24.24 12.24 5.70
CA LEU A 36 -22.94 12.65 6.22
C LEU A 36 -22.30 11.55 7.06
N ARG A 37 -23.07 10.88 7.94
CA ARG A 37 -22.59 9.74 8.72
C ARG A 37 -22.16 8.57 7.84
N GLN A 38 -22.88 8.30 6.75
CA GLN A 38 -22.50 7.25 5.80
C GLN A 38 -21.17 7.57 5.10
N PHE A 39 -20.98 8.81 4.64
CA PHE A 39 -19.72 9.23 4.02
C PHE A 39 -18.56 9.21 5.01
N GLN A 40 -18.76 9.64 6.26
CA GLN A 40 -17.76 9.53 7.32
C GLN A 40 -17.35 8.07 7.58
N LYS A 41 -18.32 7.13 7.59
CA LYS A 41 -18.02 5.69 7.71
C LYS A 41 -17.19 5.18 6.53
N LEU A 42 -17.50 5.61 5.31
CA LEU A 42 -16.73 5.23 4.12
C LEU A 42 -15.30 5.80 4.18
N ILE A 43 -15.12 7.07 4.55
CA ILE A 43 -13.80 7.69 4.74
C ILE A 43 -12.99 6.92 5.78
N ALA A 44 -13.60 6.54 6.90
CA ALA A 44 -12.92 5.76 7.93
C ALA A 44 -12.44 4.40 7.39
N LYS A 45 -13.25 3.73 6.56
CA LYS A 45 -12.86 2.47 5.90
C LYS A 45 -11.70 2.68 4.93
N TYR A 46 -11.75 3.71 4.09
CA TYR A 46 -10.67 4.04 3.17
C TYR A 46 -9.37 4.39 3.90
N ARG A 47 -9.41 5.19 4.97
CA ARG A 47 -8.23 5.52 5.78
C ARG A 47 -7.61 4.28 6.44
N PHE A 48 -8.43 3.35 6.91
CA PHE A 48 -7.93 2.08 7.43
C PHE A 48 -7.17 1.28 6.35
N MET A 49 -7.73 1.23 5.14
CA MET A 49 -7.08 0.57 4.01
C MET A 49 -5.79 1.30 3.60
N GLU A 50 -5.80 2.63 3.55
CA GLU A 50 -4.63 3.46 3.25
C GLU A 50 -3.47 3.13 4.21
N ILE A 51 -3.72 3.13 5.53
CA ILE A 51 -2.70 2.80 6.53
C ILE A 51 -2.15 1.38 6.31
N SER A 52 -3.02 0.43 5.97
CA SER A 52 -2.61 -0.94 5.70
C SER A 52 -1.70 -1.02 4.48
N PHE A 53 -2.09 -0.40 3.35
CA PHE A 53 -1.28 -0.38 2.14
C PHE A 53 0.03 0.40 2.31
N GLN A 54 0.03 1.50 3.07
CA GLN A 54 1.25 2.24 3.41
C GLN A 54 2.25 1.36 4.19
N ARG A 55 1.78 0.58 5.16
CA ARG A 55 2.65 -0.35 5.92
C ARG A 55 3.25 -1.43 5.03
N HIS A 56 2.45 -2.03 4.13
CA HIS A 56 2.95 -3.05 3.21
C HIS A 56 3.95 -2.47 2.20
N THR A 57 3.67 -1.28 1.68
CA THR A 57 4.57 -0.54 0.77
C THR A 57 5.90 -0.25 1.45
N ALA A 58 5.88 0.30 2.66
CA ALA A 58 7.10 0.59 3.42
C ALA A 58 7.94 -0.68 3.67
N GLY A 59 7.30 -1.78 4.07
CA GLY A 59 8.00 -3.05 4.27
C GLY A 59 8.57 -3.66 2.99
N LEU A 60 7.98 -3.42 1.83
CA LEU A 60 8.54 -3.84 0.54
C LEU A 60 9.70 -2.95 0.08
N LEU A 61 9.60 -1.63 0.30
CA LEU A 61 10.66 -0.68 -0.02
C LEU A 61 11.94 -0.93 0.79
N GLU A 62 11.81 -1.43 2.02
CA GLU A 62 12.96 -1.85 2.84
C GLU A 62 13.59 -3.16 2.34
N LYS A 63 12.76 -4.15 2.00
CA LYS A 63 13.21 -5.50 1.63
C LYS A 63 13.78 -5.60 0.23
N ILE A 64 13.25 -4.84 -0.74
CA ILE A 64 13.71 -4.94 -2.14
C ILE A 64 15.22 -4.62 -2.26
N PRO A 65 15.75 -3.53 -1.66
CA PRO A 65 17.18 -3.26 -1.66
C PRO A 65 18.00 -4.33 -0.94
N GLU A 66 17.48 -4.90 0.15
CA GLU A 66 18.14 -5.99 0.88
C GLU A 66 18.29 -7.23 -0.03
N MET A 67 17.21 -7.64 -0.71
CA MET A 67 17.20 -8.75 -1.65
C MET A 67 18.14 -8.50 -2.85
N ASP A 68 18.22 -7.26 -3.34
CA ASP A 68 19.14 -6.90 -4.42
C ASP A 68 20.60 -7.01 -3.99
N LYS A 69 20.94 -6.56 -2.77
CA LYS A 69 22.28 -6.75 -2.18
C LYS A 69 22.61 -8.24 -2.02
N THR A 70 21.67 -9.06 -1.54
CA THR A 70 21.88 -10.51 -1.44
C THR A 70 22.13 -11.13 -2.81
N LEU A 71 21.37 -10.72 -3.84
CA LEU A 71 21.56 -11.19 -5.20
C LEU A 71 22.94 -10.80 -5.77
N GLN A 72 23.38 -9.56 -5.53
CA GLN A 72 24.72 -9.10 -5.91
C GLN A 72 25.81 -9.92 -5.24
N MET A 73 25.65 -10.24 -3.95
CA MET A 73 26.59 -11.09 -3.21
C MET A 73 26.65 -12.51 -3.79
N LEU A 74 25.51 -13.11 -4.14
CA LEU A 74 25.49 -14.44 -4.77
C LEU A 74 26.19 -14.46 -6.13
N ARG A 75 25.99 -13.42 -6.95
CA ARG A 75 26.70 -13.26 -8.23
C ARG A 75 28.20 -13.05 -8.03
N PHE A 76 28.59 -12.32 -6.98
CA PHE A 76 29.99 -12.18 -6.61
C PHE A 76 30.61 -13.54 -6.24
N LEU A 77 29.93 -14.34 -5.41
CA LEU A 77 30.35 -15.70 -5.06
C LEU A 77 30.44 -16.61 -6.30
N GLU A 78 29.49 -16.50 -7.23
CA GLU A 78 29.51 -17.22 -8.50
C GLU A 78 30.75 -16.88 -9.33
N SER A 79 31.08 -15.59 -9.48
CA SER A 79 32.27 -15.16 -10.24
C SER A 79 33.59 -15.61 -9.59
N LYS A 80 33.67 -15.60 -8.26
CA LYS A 80 34.86 -16.05 -7.52
C LYS A 80 35.06 -17.56 -7.60
N LYS A 81 33.95 -18.32 -7.68
CA LYS A 81 33.99 -19.75 -7.94
C LYS A 81 34.55 -20.07 -9.32
N GLU A 82 34.13 -19.35 -10.37
CA GLU A 82 34.65 -19.56 -11.74
C GLU A 82 36.17 -19.35 -11.81
N ASN A 83 36.67 -18.31 -11.14
CA ASN A 83 38.11 -18.01 -11.08
C ASN A 83 38.89 -18.88 -10.08
N LYS A 84 38.20 -19.71 -9.29
CA LYS A 84 38.75 -20.53 -8.19
C LYS A 84 39.58 -19.71 -7.18
N GLU A 85 39.19 -18.46 -6.96
CA GLU A 85 39.92 -17.54 -6.09
C GLU A 85 39.28 -17.49 -4.70
N PRO A 86 40.04 -17.72 -3.62
CA PRO A 86 39.58 -17.36 -2.29
C PRO A 86 39.49 -15.84 -2.15
N PHE A 87 38.62 -15.37 -1.26
CA PHE A 87 38.55 -13.94 -0.93
C PHE A 87 38.57 -13.75 0.58
N GLU A 88 39.17 -12.64 1.01
CA GLU A 88 39.16 -12.23 2.40
C GLU A 88 37.93 -11.35 2.66
N THR A 89 37.24 -11.58 3.77
CA THR A 89 36.13 -10.74 4.22
C THR A 89 36.14 -10.61 5.74
N TYR A 90 35.38 -9.64 6.24
CA TYR A 90 35.10 -9.48 7.66
C TYR A 90 33.70 -9.97 7.94
N PHE A 91 33.57 -11.01 8.76
CA PHE A 91 32.29 -11.56 9.19
C PHE A 91 31.86 -10.92 10.51
N GLU A 92 30.60 -10.50 10.59
CA GLU A 92 30.00 -9.87 11.77
C GLU A 92 29.66 -10.94 12.81
N LEU A 93 30.26 -10.85 14.00
CA LEU A 93 29.94 -11.70 15.16
C LEU A 93 28.96 -11.02 16.11
N ASP A 94 29.01 -9.68 16.19
CA ASP A 94 28.14 -8.79 16.95
C ASP A 94 28.17 -7.40 16.27
N ASP A 95 27.26 -6.50 16.62
CA ASP A 95 27.06 -5.20 15.94
C ASP A 95 28.37 -4.39 15.80
N THR A 96 29.30 -4.53 16.75
CA THR A 96 30.61 -3.87 16.77
C THR A 96 31.81 -4.83 16.72
N LEU A 97 31.58 -6.13 16.53
CA LEU A 97 32.62 -7.17 16.56
C LEU A 97 32.69 -7.91 15.22
N TYR A 98 33.84 -7.79 14.57
CA TYR A 98 34.08 -8.41 13.26
C TYR A 98 35.30 -9.33 13.32
N ALA A 99 35.21 -10.49 12.68
CA ALA A 99 36.30 -11.43 12.52
C ALA A 99 36.77 -11.49 11.07
N LYS A 100 38.09 -11.41 10.86
CA LYS A 100 38.68 -11.61 9.53
C LYS A 100 38.62 -13.09 9.16
N ALA A 101 38.06 -13.41 8.00
CA ALA A 101 37.93 -14.76 7.48
C ALA A 101 38.35 -14.84 6.01
N VAL A 102 38.88 -15.99 5.61
CA VAL A 102 39.20 -16.31 4.21
C VAL A 102 38.22 -17.36 3.73
N ILE A 103 37.40 -17.00 2.74
CA ILE A 103 36.34 -17.88 2.23
C ILE A 103 36.86 -18.59 0.97
N PRO A 104 36.88 -19.93 0.94
CA PRO A 104 37.23 -20.69 -0.26
C PRO A 104 36.09 -20.63 -1.30
N PRO A 105 36.40 -20.90 -2.58
CA PRO A 105 35.39 -21.06 -3.62
C PRO A 105 34.29 -22.04 -3.21
N THR A 106 33.07 -21.55 -3.05
CA THR A 106 31.93 -22.32 -2.54
C THR A 106 30.83 -22.42 -3.59
N ASN A 107 30.04 -23.51 -3.56
CA ASN A 107 28.96 -23.77 -4.54
C ASN A 107 27.55 -23.61 -3.96
N LYS A 108 27.45 -23.38 -2.66
CA LYS A 108 26.20 -23.42 -1.92
C LYS A 108 26.05 -22.17 -1.08
N ALA A 109 24.81 -21.74 -0.88
CA ALA A 109 24.46 -20.62 -0.03
C ALA A 109 23.24 -20.99 0.82
N ASP A 110 23.29 -20.61 2.08
CA ASP A 110 22.18 -20.80 3.01
C ASP A 110 21.25 -19.59 2.94
N ILE A 111 19.98 -19.83 2.59
CA ILE A 111 18.96 -18.79 2.50
C ILE A 111 17.99 -18.95 3.67
N TRP A 112 17.77 -17.84 4.39
CA TRP A 112 16.73 -17.73 5.40
C TRP A 112 15.36 -17.48 4.77
N LEU A 113 14.42 -18.42 4.91
CA LEU A 113 13.08 -18.32 4.30
C LEU A 113 12.05 -17.58 5.15
N GLY A 114 12.50 -16.92 6.22
CA GLY A 114 11.73 -15.95 6.96
C GLY A 114 11.35 -16.37 8.38
N VAL A 115 11.04 -15.34 9.18
CA VAL A 115 10.83 -15.43 10.63
C VAL A 115 9.66 -16.34 11.02
N LYS A 116 8.63 -16.46 10.17
CA LYS A 116 7.45 -17.28 10.47
C LYS A 116 7.67 -18.79 10.31
N ALA A 117 8.64 -19.18 9.47
CA ALA A 117 8.96 -20.59 9.24
C ALA A 117 10.14 -21.04 10.11
N ASN A 118 11.06 -20.12 10.49
CA ASN A 118 12.29 -20.44 11.23
C ASN A 118 13.11 -21.55 10.55
N VAL A 119 13.15 -21.52 9.21
CA VAL A 119 13.87 -22.50 8.39
C VAL A 119 14.92 -21.78 7.55
N MET A 120 16.14 -22.31 7.58
CA MET A 120 17.22 -22.01 6.67
C MET A 120 17.37 -23.21 5.71
N ILE A 121 17.47 -22.95 4.42
CA ILE A 121 17.66 -23.99 3.40
C ILE A 121 18.93 -23.70 2.62
N GLU A 122 19.76 -24.74 2.47
CA GLU A 122 20.94 -24.73 1.63
C GLU A 122 20.53 -24.87 0.16
N TYR A 123 20.92 -23.91 -0.68
CA TYR A 123 20.70 -23.94 -2.13
C TYR A 123 22.04 -23.90 -2.88
N PRO A 124 22.17 -24.59 -4.01
CA PRO A 124 23.19 -24.29 -5.00
C PRO A 124 23.10 -22.82 -5.43
N ILE A 125 24.25 -22.15 -5.63
CA ILE A 125 24.28 -20.72 -5.99
C ILE A 125 23.40 -20.39 -7.21
N PRO A 126 23.37 -21.17 -8.31
CA PRO A 126 22.50 -20.88 -9.45
C PRO A 126 21.01 -20.93 -9.10
N GLU A 127 20.59 -21.93 -8.32
CA GLU A 127 19.19 -22.07 -7.86
C GLU A 127 18.80 -20.95 -6.89
N ALA A 128 19.73 -20.55 -6.01
CA ALA A 128 19.55 -19.41 -5.11
C ALA A 128 19.33 -18.09 -5.87
N ILE A 129 20.07 -17.88 -6.96
CA ILE A 129 19.92 -16.71 -7.84
C ILE A 129 18.54 -16.72 -8.50
N GLU A 130 18.12 -17.83 -9.11
CA GLU A 130 16.80 -17.95 -9.73
C GLU A 130 15.67 -17.75 -8.71
N PHE A 131 15.82 -18.36 -7.53
CA PHE A 131 14.87 -18.21 -6.43
C PHE A 131 14.72 -16.74 -6.02
N LEU A 132 15.81 -16.04 -5.73
CA LEU A 132 15.76 -14.63 -5.35
C LEU A 132 15.25 -13.73 -6.47
N LEU A 133 15.60 -13.99 -7.72
CA LEU A 133 15.04 -13.27 -8.87
C LEU A 133 13.52 -13.39 -8.96
N SER A 134 12.99 -14.61 -8.79
CA SER A 134 11.53 -14.84 -8.80
C SER A 134 10.82 -14.09 -7.66
N LYS A 135 11.42 -14.08 -6.47
CA LYS A 135 10.88 -13.37 -5.29
C LYS A 135 10.97 -11.86 -5.46
N LEU A 136 12.08 -11.36 -6.00
CA LEU A 136 12.29 -9.95 -6.25
C LEU A 136 11.30 -9.43 -7.31
N ALA A 137 11.06 -10.19 -8.39
CA ALA A 137 10.05 -9.87 -9.39
C ALA A 137 8.65 -9.78 -8.75
N SER A 138 8.27 -10.79 -7.96
CA SER A 138 6.98 -10.82 -7.24
C SER A 138 6.83 -9.65 -6.26
N ALA A 139 7.91 -9.28 -5.55
CA ALA A 139 7.94 -8.17 -4.62
C ALA A 139 7.78 -6.82 -5.32
N LYS A 140 8.45 -6.62 -6.46
CA LYS A 140 8.32 -5.41 -7.29
C LYS A 140 6.91 -5.26 -7.88
N GLU A 141 6.34 -6.35 -8.37
CA GLU A 141 4.95 -6.36 -8.86
C GLU A 141 3.96 -6.03 -7.74
N SER A 142 4.15 -6.64 -6.56
CA SER A 142 3.35 -6.34 -5.37
C SER A 142 3.47 -4.88 -4.96
N LEU A 143 4.68 -4.32 -4.99
CA LEU A 143 4.93 -2.91 -4.65
C LEU A 143 4.13 -1.98 -5.58
N LYS A 144 4.28 -2.16 -6.90
CA LYS A 144 3.56 -1.37 -7.90
C LYS A 144 2.05 -1.45 -7.66
N GLN A 145 1.54 -2.64 -7.39
CA GLN A 145 0.12 -2.82 -7.11
C GLN A 145 -0.35 -2.08 -5.85
N TYR A 146 0.45 -2.08 -4.77
CA TYR A 146 0.10 -1.34 -3.56
C TYR A 146 0.16 0.18 -3.77
N GLU A 147 1.07 0.66 -4.63
CA GLU A 147 1.13 2.09 -5.02
C GLU A 147 -0.15 2.51 -5.78
N GLU A 148 -0.59 1.71 -6.76
CA GLU A 148 -1.85 1.93 -7.48
C GLU A 148 -3.07 1.87 -6.53
N ASP A 149 -3.10 0.89 -5.62
CA ASP A 149 -4.17 0.76 -4.62
C ASP A 149 -4.19 1.97 -3.65
N LEU A 150 -3.01 2.52 -3.30
CA LEU A 150 -2.89 3.72 -2.47
C LEU A 150 -3.43 4.97 -3.16
N GLU A 151 -3.06 5.16 -4.42
CA GLU A 151 -3.54 6.27 -5.24
C GLU A 151 -5.07 6.21 -5.36
N PHE A 152 -5.61 5.04 -5.71
CA PHE A 152 -7.05 4.82 -5.77
C PHE A 152 -7.74 5.19 -4.45
N VAL A 153 -7.24 4.71 -3.30
CA VAL A 153 -7.85 5.02 -2.00
C VAL A 153 -7.80 6.52 -1.69
N ARG A 154 -6.71 7.21 -2.02
CA ARG A 154 -6.57 8.66 -1.81
C ARG A 154 -7.52 9.49 -2.66
N GLU A 155 -7.69 9.13 -3.93
CA GLU A 155 -8.66 9.75 -4.83
C GLU A 155 -10.10 9.60 -4.31
N ASN A 156 -10.44 8.41 -3.81
CA ASN A 156 -11.75 8.12 -3.23
C ASN A 156 -12.01 8.90 -1.94
N ILE A 157 -11.00 9.05 -1.07
CA ILE A 157 -11.10 9.91 0.12
C ILE A 157 -11.36 11.35 -0.30
N THR A 158 -10.58 11.89 -1.25
CA THR A 158 -10.72 13.26 -1.75
C THR A 158 -12.12 13.49 -2.34
N THR A 159 -12.62 12.53 -3.12
CA THR A 159 -13.98 12.56 -3.68
C THR A 159 -15.05 12.66 -2.60
N LEU A 160 -14.95 11.85 -1.55
CA LEU A 160 -15.91 11.89 -0.44
C LEU A 160 -15.82 13.18 0.36
N GLU A 161 -14.61 13.72 0.57
CA GLU A 161 -14.42 15.00 1.25
C GLU A 161 -15.05 16.16 0.46
N VAL A 162 -14.90 16.17 -0.87
CA VAL A 162 -15.59 17.13 -1.75
C VAL A 162 -17.12 16.97 -1.66
N ASN A 163 -17.63 15.75 -1.67
CA ASN A 163 -19.07 15.49 -1.53
C ASN A 163 -19.61 15.99 -0.18
N ILE A 164 -18.87 15.82 0.92
CA ILE A 164 -19.23 16.36 2.23
C ILE A 164 -19.28 17.89 2.20
N ALA A 165 -18.26 18.55 1.63
CA ALA A 165 -18.24 20.01 1.51
C ALA A 165 -19.42 20.54 0.67
N ARG A 166 -19.75 19.85 -0.41
CA ARG A 166 -20.92 20.12 -1.26
C ARG A 166 -22.23 20.04 -0.47
N ILE A 167 -22.42 19.03 0.36
CA ILE A 167 -23.60 18.90 1.22
C ILE A 167 -23.68 20.06 2.21
N TYR A 168 -22.59 20.42 2.89
CA TYR A 168 -22.58 21.56 3.80
C TYR A 168 -22.95 22.88 3.10
N ASN A 169 -22.42 23.12 1.90
CA ASN A 169 -22.75 24.29 1.10
C ASN A 169 -24.25 24.32 0.74
N TRP A 170 -24.81 23.18 0.35
CA TRP A 170 -26.24 23.07 0.04
C TRP A 170 -27.14 23.37 1.25
N VAL A 171 -26.80 22.81 2.43
CA VAL A 171 -27.52 23.07 3.68
C VAL A 171 -27.49 24.57 4.02
N TYR A 172 -26.33 25.19 3.89
CA TYR A 172 -26.15 26.62 4.14
C TYR A 172 -26.99 27.49 3.19
N LEU A 173 -27.05 27.13 1.89
CA LEU A 173 -27.88 27.83 0.91
C LEU A 173 -29.37 27.74 1.26
N ILE A 174 -29.88 26.56 1.59
CA ILE A 174 -31.28 26.37 1.98
C ILE A 174 -31.64 27.17 3.23
N TYR A 175 -30.76 27.16 4.24
CA TYR A 175 -30.96 27.95 5.45
C TYR A 175 -31.12 29.45 5.14
N ASN A 176 -30.26 29.99 4.27
CA ASN A 176 -30.32 31.40 3.88
C ASN A 176 -31.56 31.74 3.05
N ILE A 177 -32.00 30.85 2.17
CA ILE A 177 -33.25 31.02 1.41
C ILE A 177 -34.45 31.08 2.36
N LYS A 178 -34.55 30.13 3.31
CA LYS A 178 -35.62 30.13 4.33
C LYS A 178 -35.59 31.40 5.19
N LYS A 179 -34.40 31.85 5.59
CA LYS A 179 -34.24 33.08 6.38
C LYS A 179 -34.72 34.33 5.62
N LYS A 180 -34.38 34.46 4.33
CA LYS A 180 -34.84 35.57 3.48
C LYS A 180 -36.37 35.54 3.26
N ALA A 181 -36.95 34.36 3.00
CA ALA A 181 -38.38 34.20 2.86
C ALA A 181 -39.15 34.62 4.13
N ASN A 182 -38.63 34.26 5.31
CA ASN A 182 -39.22 34.65 6.60
C ASN A 182 -39.09 36.16 6.90
N MET A 183 -38.10 36.85 6.35
CA MET A 183 -37.98 38.32 6.48
C MET A 183 -38.94 39.05 5.55
N ASN A 184 -39.12 38.58 4.32
CA ASN A 184 -40.07 39.18 3.36
C ASN A 184 -41.54 39.00 3.77
N ASN A 185 -41.87 37.93 4.50
CA ASN A 185 -43.24 37.68 4.95
C ASN A 185 -43.60 38.43 6.26
N ARG A 186 -42.67 39.23 6.79
CA ARG A 186 -42.83 40.06 8.00
C ARG A 186 -42.80 41.58 7.71
N MET A 187 -42.61 41.97 6.45
CA MET A 187 -42.85 43.33 5.94
C MET A 187 -44.21 43.37 5.24
#